data_AF-A9H7C3-F1
#
_entry.id   AF-A9H7C3-F1
#
_cell.length_a   1.000
_cell.length_b   1.000
_cell.length_c   1.000
_cell.angle_alpha   90.00
_cell.angle_beta   90.00
_cell.angle_gamma   90.00
#
_symmetry.space_group_name_H-M   'P 1'
#
loop_
_entity.id
_entity.type
_entity.pdbx_description
1 polymer ?
#
loop_
_entity_poly.entity_id
_entity_poly.type
_entity_poly.pdbx_seq_one_letter_code
_entity_poly.pdbx_strand_id
1 'polypeptide(L)'
;MTTSGTATWNPGASSIINGALRLIGAIASGETPPASEYADALMALNGLIKSWQVSGVHVWAQAEGTLVLQPGQAQYAIGVNSADHATGAAGITASTVLAAAGAVQVALASGAGIAVGSQVGIVLDAGPVFWSSVVSVSGSTVYLASALPSQASAGAAVVACGAPFARPLKVSGARVVDPATGVETPLIPMSRLDYANLSGKTAPAGVPAQYFYDPQLGSGVFSVFPAPAAGLTVVRFTCQRPLQDFSSQADTADVPQEWSSALRFALAVELGPEYDCPQARMTMLKGMADEKFAVVSKWDIEPEGTATSPFGQPVYQMIAGALRLCGAVGPQDVPRLGLVDNAFTALNAMVQSWQASGIHVWAEEDCTLFLQPGQVRYLLGAGSPDAATLSSQWVEGALAVSGAAGAVQVSAALAGVAAGDRVGVWLDAGCTFWTTAASVGGGTVTLAAALPSQASAGARVVSYATPLIRPLRVPAARRCRLAPPGGQAIEIPVVPMSRLDYAAVPNKATPGTVTQFFYDPQLGAGVLHVWPAPCDDGSALKFTAQRPLTTFATLASVPDFPDEWLAALRWNLAVELWPEYNGARGNPAQYALLKEEARGKLMVAQGWDREPQSVLFGAGVGPAGRSG
;
A
#
# COMPACT_ATOMS: atom_id res chain seq x y z
N MET A 1 31.62 31.45 -1.82
CA MET A 1 31.90 30.83 -0.51
C MET A 1 32.30 29.39 -0.77
N THR A 2 33.50 29.00 -0.35
CA THR A 2 33.97 27.61 -0.41
C THR A 2 33.41 26.86 0.79
N THR A 3 32.54 25.88 0.53
CA THR A 3 32.12 24.90 1.55
C THR A 3 33.23 23.86 1.73
N SER A 4 33.23 23.15 2.85
CA SER A 4 34.24 22.12 3.17
C SER A 4 34.21 20.91 2.22
N GLY A 5 33.14 20.73 1.42
CA GLY A 5 33.01 19.64 0.44
C GLY A 5 32.83 18.25 1.04
N THR A 6 32.74 18.10 2.36
CA THR A 6 32.66 16.81 3.06
C THR A 6 31.36 16.68 3.85
N ALA A 7 30.66 15.55 3.72
CA ALA A 7 29.45 15.20 4.46
C ALA A 7 29.54 13.78 5.08
N THR A 8 30.75 13.32 5.41
CA THR A 8 31.06 11.93 5.80
C THR A 8 31.20 11.73 7.31
N TRP A 9 30.56 12.58 8.13
CA TRP A 9 30.72 12.50 9.58
C TRP A 9 29.86 11.37 10.16
N ASN A 10 30.50 10.25 10.52
CA ASN A 10 29.85 9.16 11.23
C ASN A 10 30.73 8.72 12.42
N PRO A 11 30.35 9.02 13.67
CA PRO A 11 31.18 8.72 14.84
C PRO A 11 31.23 7.21 15.12
N GLY A 12 32.42 6.69 15.44
CA GLY A 12 32.59 5.31 15.93
C GLY A 12 32.07 5.12 17.37
N ALA A 13 31.90 3.86 17.77
CA ALA A 13 31.37 3.46 19.09
C ALA A 13 32.04 4.19 20.27
N SER A 14 33.36 4.32 20.24
CA SER A 14 34.14 5.05 21.27
C SER A 14 33.72 6.50 21.46
N SER A 15 33.41 7.21 20.39
CA SER A 15 32.99 8.62 20.44
C SER A 15 31.58 8.78 21.04
N ILE A 16 30.70 7.82 20.76
CA ILE A 16 29.33 7.77 21.29
C ILE A 16 29.37 7.49 22.80
N ILE A 17 30.11 6.46 23.21
CA ILE A 17 30.24 6.04 24.63
C ILE A 17 30.90 7.15 25.46
N ASN A 18 32.06 7.68 25.02
CA ASN A 18 32.72 8.80 25.71
C ASN A 18 31.83 10.05 25.73
N GLY A 19 30.97 10.22 24.72
CA GLY A 19 29.97 11.27 24.68
C GLY A 19 28.88 11.10 25.74
N ALA A 20 28.39 9.89 25.96
CA ALA A 20 27.34 9.55 26.93
C ALA A 20 27.86 9.62 28.37
N LEU A 21 29.04 9.06 28.65
CA LEU A 21 29.67 9.11 29.97
C LEU A 21 29.96 10.56 30.43
N ARG A 22 30.30 11.45 29.49
CA ARG A 22 30.43 12.90 29.77
C ARG A 22 29.09 13.58 30.07
N LEU A 23 27.99 13.14 29.46
CA LEU A 23 26.66 13.71 29.69
C LEU A 23 26.13 13.38 31.09
N ILE A 24 26.37 12.15 31.55
CA ILE A 24 26.00 11.73 32.92
C ILE A 24 26.98 12.28 33.97
N GLY A 25 28.21 12.61 33.55
CA GLY A 25 29.25 13.19 34.40
C GLY A 25 30.17 12.16 35.06
N ALA A 26 30.23 10.95 34.50
CA ALA A 26 31.10 9.86 34.95
C ALA A 26 32.58 10.10 34.57
N ILE A 27 32.83 10.79 33.45
CA ILE A 27 34.19 11.16 32.99
C ILE A 27 34.25 12.63 32.60
N ALA A 28 35.42 13.25 32.73
CA ALA A 28 35.69 14.61 32.28
C ALA A 28 36.08 14.68 30.80
N SER A 29 36.16 15.89 30.25
CA SER A 29 36.62 16.09 28.87
C SER A 29 38.10 15.72 28.73
N GLY A 30 38.40 14.73 27.88
CA GLY A 30 39.77 14.25 27.64
C GLY A 30 40.16 13.01 28.45
N GLU A 31 39.30 12.55 29.35
CA GLU A 31 39.47 11.28 30.06
C GLU A 31 38.92 10.12 29.23
N THR A 32 39.57 8.95 29.34
CA THR A 32 39.17 7.71 28.69
C THR A 32 38.66 6.74 29.74
N PRO A 33 37.48 6.13 29.55
CA PRO A 33 36.95 5.17 30.51
C PRO A 33 37.85 3.93 30.62
N PRO A 34 37.92 3.30 31.81
CA PRO A 34 38.55 2.00 31.98
C PRO A 34 37.96 0.93 31.03
N ALA A 35 38.75 -0.08 30.67
CA ALA A 35 38.35 -1.09 29.69
C ALA A 35 37.09 -1.89 30.10
N SER A 36 36.86 -2.10 31.40
CA SER A 36 35.67 -2.77 31.92
C SER A 36 34.41 -1.91 31.75
N GLU A 37 34.46 -0.64 32.16
CA GLU A 37 33.33 0.29 32.01
C GLU A 37 32.99 0.54 30.55
N TYR A 38 34.01 0.56 29.68
CA TYR A 38 33.80 0.62 28.24
C TYR A 38 33.04 -0.61 27.71
N ALA A 39 33.40 -1.81 28.16
CA ALA A 39 32.75 -3.05 27.73
C ALA A 39 31.28 -3.10 28.20
N ASP A 40 31.01 -2.67 29.43
CA ASP A 40 29.65 -2.58 29.98
C ASP A 40 28.81 -1.54 29.21
N ALA A 41 29.38 -0.36 28.93
CA ALA A 41 28.73 0.67 28.13
C ALA A 41 28.49 0.23 26.67
N LEU A 42 29.40 -0.56 26.09
CA LEU A 42 29.23 -1.15 24.76
C LEU A 42 28.09 -2.19 24.76
N MET A 43 27.95 -2.98 25.82
CA MET A 43 26.83 -3.91 26.00
C MET A 43 25.49 -3.16 26.09
N ALA A 44 25.42 -2.08 26.87
CA ALA A 44 24.24 -1.22 26.96
C ALA A 44 23.90 -0.58 25.60
N LEU A 45 24.91 -0.11 24.86
CA LEU A 45 24.72 0.46 23.52
C LEU A 45 24.20 -0.56 22.51
N ASN A 46 24.72 -1.79 22.52
CA ASN A 46 24.20 -2.87 21.69
C ASN A 46 22.76 -3.23 22.09
N GLY A 47 22.45 -3.27 23.39
CA GLY A 47 21.09 -3.48 23.90
C GLY A 47 20.10 -2.41 23.44
N LEU A 48 20.52 -1.14 23.46
CA LEU A 48 19.74 -0.01 22.97
C LEU A 48 19.45 -0.11 21.47
N ILE A 49 20.44 -0.48 20.65
CA ILE A 49 20.22 -0.69 19.21
C ILE A 49 19.21 -1.81 18.97
N LYS A 50 19.28 -2.91 19.74
CA LYS A 50 18.31 -4.00 19.62
C LYS A 50 16.92 -3.60 20.12
N SER A 51 16.80 -2.74 21.13
CA SER A 51 15.49 -2.24 21.57
C SER A 51 14.86 -1.34 20.51
N TRP A 52 15.66 -0.48 19.87
CA TRP A 52 15.20 0.33 18.75
C TRP A 52 14.81 -0.53 17.55
N GLN A 53 15.54 -1.62 17.27
CA GLN A 53 15.18 -2.64 16.27
C GLN A 53 13.72 -3.12 16.40
N VAL A 54 13.23 -3.26 17.64
CA VAL A 54 11.86 -3.71 17.93
C VAL A 54 10.82 -2.61 17.74
N SER A 55 11.20 -1.33 17.92
CA SER A 55 10.29 -0.19 17.81
C SER A 55 9.81 0.11 16.38
N GLY A 56 10.29 -0.62 15.37
CA GLY A 56 9.86 -0.52 13.98
C GLY A 56 10.52 0.62 13.19
N VAL A 57 11.47 1.33 13.80
CA VAL A 57 12.09 2.52 13.22
C VAL A 57 13.33 2.17 12.37
N HIS A 58 13.18 1.55 11.18
CA HIS A 58 14.29 1.03 10.35
C HIS A 58 14.05 1.03 8.83
N VAL A 59 13.41 2.05 8.25
CA VAL A 59 13.24 2.19 6.78
C VAL A 59 14.59 2.19 6.06
N TRP A 60 15.63 2.80 6.64
CA TRP A 60 16.99 2.77 6.08
C TRP A 60 17.64 1.38 6.13
N ALA A 61 17.10 0.45 6.92
CA ALA A 61 17.56 -0.93 6.99
C ALA A 61 16.82 -1.84 5.99
N GLN A 62 15.99 -1.27 5.10
CA GLN A 62 15.51 -2.01 3.95
C GLN A 62 16.66 -2.36 3.01
N ALA A 63 16.77 -3.65 2.70
CA ALA A 63 17.77 -4.18 1.81
C ALA A 63 17.15 -5.21 0.88
N GLU A 64 17.72 -5.32 -0.32
CA GLU A 64 17.39 -6.40 -1.24
C GLU A 64 18.36 -7.57 -1.05
N GLY A 65 17.79 -8.76 -0.92
CA GLY A 65 18.53 -10.01 -0.96
C GLY A 65 18.15 -10.81 -2.20
N THR A 66 19.04 -11.70 -2.61
CA THR A 66 18.86 -12.63 -3.71
C THR A 66 19.00 -14.05 -3.18
N LEU A 67 18.00 -14.89 -3.42
CA LEU A 67 17.98 -16.31 -3.08
C LEU A 67 17.94 -17.14 -4.37
N VAL A 68 18.84 -18.12 -4.47
CA VAL A 68 18.86 -19.07 -5.60
C VAL A 68 18.10 -20.33 -5.21
N LEU A 69 17.08 -20.68 -6.01
CA LEU A 69 16.23 -21.84 -5.73
C LEU A 69 16.77 -23.12 -6.39
N GLN A 70 16.44 -24.28 -5.79
CA GLN A 70 16.77 -25.61 -6.30
C GLN A 70 15.52 -26.34 -6.79
N PRO A 71 15.58 -27.08 -7.91
CA PRO A 71 14.46 -27.88 -8.38
C PRO A 71 13.86 -28.79 -7.29
N GLY A 72 12.54 -28.73 -7.12
CA GLY A 72 11.80 -29.56 -6.16
C GLY A 72 11.93 -29.17 -4.68
N GLN A 73 12.74 -28.15 -4.33
CA GLN A 73 12.85 -27.63 -2.96
C GLN A 73 11.89 -26.47 -2.73
N ALA A 74 10.99 -26.61 -1.75
CA ALA A 74 9.98 -25.60 -1.42
C ALA A 74 10.34 -24.69 -0.24
N GLN A 75 11.38 -25.03 0.54
CA GLN A 75 11.77 -24.30 1.75
C GLN A 75 13.27 -24.01 1.75
N TYR A 76 13.62 -22.80 2.15
CA TYR A 76 14.99 -22.29 2.15
C TYR A 76 15.26 -21.55 3.46
N ALA A 77 16.40 -21.81 4.09
CA ALA A 77 16.86 -21.08 5.26
C ALA A 77 17.67 -19.84 4.83
N ILE A 78 17.40 -18.68 5.44
CA ILE A 78 18.13 -17.44 5.23
C ILE A 78 18.81 -17.05 6.54
N GLY A 79 20.14 -17.01 6.51
CA GLY A 79 20.99 -16.62 7.64
C GLY A 79 22.46 -16.90 7.37
N VAL A 80 23.34 -16.34 8.20
CA VAL A 80 24.80 -16.40 8.02
C VAL A 80 25.39 -17.81 8.08
N ASN A 81 24.69 -18.75 8.73
CA ASN A 81 25.06 -20.16 8.83
C ASN A 81 24.18 -21.09 7.98
N SER A 82 23.39 -20.53 7.06
CA SER A 82 22.52 -21.33 6.20
C SER A 82 23.32 -22.08 5.15
N ALA A 83 22.88 -23.30 4.83
CA ALA A 83 23.35 -24.04 3.67
C ALA A 83 22.72 -23.53 2.37
N ASP A 84 21.57 -22.84 2.44
CA ASP A 84 20.94 -22.25 1.27
C ASP A 84 21.57 -20.89 0.94
N HIS A 85 21.75 -20.65 -0.36
CA HIS A 85 22.58 -19.55 -0.86
C HIS A 85 21.75 -18.28 -1.08
N ALA A 86 21.57 -17.52 0.00
CA ALA A 86 21.07 -16.15 -0.03
C ALA A 86 22.22 -15.14 0.08
N THR A 87 22.23 -14.09 -0.73
CA THR A 87 23.26 -13.04 -0.72
C THR A 87 22.70 -11.67 -1.07
N GLY A 88 23.39 -10.58 -0.70
CA GLY A 88 22.96 -9.21 -1.03
C GLY A 88 23.20 -8.82 -2.49
N ALA A 89 24.20 -9.43 -3.12
CA ALA A 89 24.50 -9.24 -4.54
C ALA A 89 24.90 -10.59 -5.16
N ALA A 90 24.15 -11.03 -6.17
CA ALA A 90 24.46 -12.23 -6.93
C ALA A 90 24.96 -11.83 -8.33
N GLY A 91 26.11 -12.36 -8.73
CA GLY A 91 26.59 -12.24 -10.10
C GLY A 91 26.07 -13.41 -10.93
N ILE A 92 25.35 -13.15 -12.02
CA ILE A 92 24.89 -14.20 -12.95
C ILE A 92 25.73 -14.11 -14.22
N THR A 93 26.30 -15.24 -14.64
CA THR A 93 27.14 -15.39 -15.82
C THR A 93 26.84 -16.75 -16.47
N ALA A 94 27.50 -17.09 -17.56
CA ALA A 94 27.30 -18.37 -18.24
C ALA A 94 28.64 -19.05 -18.50
N SER A 95 28.64 -20.39 -18.55
CA SER A 95 29.79 -21.16 -19.00
C SER A 95 30.04 -20.90 -20.50
N THR A 96 31.30 -20.76 -20.92
CA THR A 96 31.66 -20.59 -22.35
C THR A 96 32.03 -21.91 -23.01
N VAL A 97 32.38 -22.92 -22.21
CA VAL A 97 32.79 -24.25 -22.64
C VAL A 97 32.10 -25.29 -21.77
N LEU A 98 31.86 -26.48 -22.33
CA LEU A 98 31.38 -27.64 -21.60
C LEU A 98 32.34 -27.99 -20.45
N ALA A 99 31.81 -28.13 -19.24
CA ALA A 99 32.50 -28.66 -18.08
C ALA A 99 32.03 -30.09 -17.82
N ALA A 100 32.91 -31.07 -18.06
CA ALA A 100 32.59 -32.48 -17.90
C ALA A 100 32.47 -32.88 -16.41
N ALA A 101 31.82 -34.01 -16.15
CA ALA A 101 31.83 -34.62 -14.82
C ALA A 101 33.28 -34.85 -14.35
N GLY A 102 33.56 -34.53 -13.08
CA GLY A 102 34.91 -34.58 -12.52
C GLY A 102 35.75 -33.31 -12.73
N ALA A 103 35.28 -32.32 -13.52
CA ALA A 103 35.98 -31.06 -13.68
C ALA A 103 36.02 -30.25 -12.37
N VAL A 104 37.18 -29.65 -12.07
CA VAL A 104 37.41 -28.79 -10.89
C VAL A 104 37.57 -27.31 -11.30
N GLN A 105 37.22 -26.99 -12.54
CA GLN A 105 37.28 -25.65 -13.09
C GLN A 105 36.16 -25.44 -14.10
N VAL A 106 35.69 -24.20 -14.23
CA VAL A 106 34.68 -23.81 -15.22
C VAL A 106 35.11 -22.50 -15.88
N ALA A 107 35.07 -22.47 -17.22
CA ALA A 107 35.31 -21.27 -18.01
C ALA A 107 34.01 -20.48 -18.15
N LEU A 108 34.03 -19.20 -17.78
CA LEU A 108 32.86 -18.31 -17.74
C LEU A 108 32.94 -17.22 -18.81
N ALA A 109 31.80 -16.60 -19.13
CA ALA A 109 31.73 -15.45 -20.03
C ALA A 109 32.37 -14.20 -19.40
N SER A 110 32.25 -14.06 -18.08
CA SER A 110 32.94 -13.07 -17.27
C SER A 110 33.17 -13.63 -15.87
N GLY A 111 34.39 -13.47 -15.34
CA GLY A 111 34.74 -13.72 -13.93
C GLY A 111 34.65 -12.47 -13.05
N ALA A 112 34.23 -11.32 -13.61
CA ALA A 112 34.15 -10.07 -12.86
C ALA A 112 33.16 -10.18 -11.69
N GLY A 113 33.59 -9.80 -10.49
CA GLY A 113 32.77 -9.87 -9.27
C GLY A 113 32.82 -11.22 -8.53
N ILE A 114 33.54 -12.22 -9.04
CA ILE A 114 33.75 -13.50 -8.35
C ILE A 114 35.07 -13.42 -7.57
N ALA A 115 35.01 -13.59 -6.25
CA ALA A 115 36.17 -13.56 -5.38
C ALA A 115 36.50 -14.96 -4.83
N VAL A 116 37.74 -15.14 -4.38
CA VAL A 116 38.15 -16.35 -3.65
C VAL A 116 37.32 -16.48 -2.38
N GLY A 117 36.80 -17.68 -2.10
CA GLY A 117 35.91 -17.96 -0.98
C GLY A 117 34.42 -17.73 -1.24
N SER A 118 34.04 -17.10 -2.36
CA SER A 118 32.63 -17.01 -2.79
C SER A 118 32.05 -18.40 -3.09
N GLN A 119 30.72 -18.55 -2.95
CA GLN A 119 30.01 -19.76 -3.35
C GLN A 119 29.55 -19.62 -4.80
N VAL A 120 29.79 -20.64 -5.62
CA VAL A 120 29.38 -20.65 -7.03
C VAL A 120 28.44 -21.81 -7.28
N GLY A 121 27.26 -21.50 -7.81
CA GLY A 121 26.23 -22.41 -8.26
C GLY A 121 26.28 -22.59 -9.77
N ILE A 122 26.36 -23.83 -10.25
CA ILE A 122 26.40 -24.16 -11.68
C ILE A 122 25.21 -25.07 -12.01
N VAL A 123 24.40 -24.69 -12.99
CA VAL A 123 23.31 -25.55 -13.49
C VAL A 123 23.90 -26.75 -14.23
N LEU A 124 23.56 -27.95 -13.78
CA LEU A 124 23.96 -29.19 -14.42
C LEU A 124 22.95 -29.62 -15.49
N ASP A 125 23.40 -30.34 -16.51
CA ASP A 125 22.53 -30.91 -17.55
C ASP A 125 21.53 -31.92 -16.95
N ALA A 126 21.86 -32.48 -15.78
CA ALA A 126 20.99 -33.37 -15.01
C ALA A 126 19.81 -32.65 -14.32
N GLY A 127 19.77 -31.31 -14.33
CA GLY A 127 18.69 -30.49 -13.74
C GLY A 127 19.06 -29.66 -12.50
N PRO A 128 19.74 -30.19 -11.46
CA PRO A 128 20.00 -29.44 -10.23
C PRO A 128 21.16 -28.44 -10.38
N VAL A 129 21.27 -27.51 -9.43
CA VAL A 129 22.43 -26.62 -9.32
C VAL A 129 23.45 -27.23 -8.37
N PHE A 130 24.67 -27.35 -8.84
CA PHE A 130 25.80 -27.77 -8.03
C PHE A 130 26.50 -26.57 -7.40
N TRP A 131 26.77 -26.66 -6.11
CA TRP A 131 27.44 -25.61 -5.33
C TRP A 131 28.85 -26.00 -4.93
N SER A 132 29.79 -25.08 -5.09
CA SER A 132 31.16 -25.22 -4.60
C SER A 132 31.77 -23.86 -4.25
N SER A 133 32.74 -23.85 -3.34
CA SER A 133 33.51 -22.65 -3.04
C SER A 133 34.59 -22.40 -4.09
N VAL A 134 34.87 -21.13 -4.34
CA VAL A 134 35.92 -20.68 -5.26
C VAL A 134 37.28 -20.74 -4.58
N VAL A 135 38.21 -21.50 -5.16
CA VAL A 135 39.59 -21.64 -4.67
C VAL A 135 40.49 -20.56 -5.27
N SER A 136 40.36 -20.29 -6.56
CA SER A 136 41.09 -19.25 -7.27
C SER A 136 40.36 -18.84 -8.54
N VAL A 137 40.68 -17.64 -9.05
CA VAL A 137 40.14 -17.10 -10.30
C VAL A 137 41.32 -16.67 -11.17
N SER A 138 41.36 -17.13 -12.42
CA SER A 138 42.37 -16.74 -13.41
C SER A 138 41.67 -16.29 -14.68
N GLY A 139 41.66 -14.97 -14.91
CA GLY A 139 40.87 -14.37 -15.99
C GLY A 139 39.38 -14.72 -15.87
N SER A 140 38.84 -15.41 -16.87
CA SER A 140 37.44 -15.87 -16.88
C SER A 140 37.27 -17.33 -16.44
N THR A 141 38.33 -17.99 -15.96
CA THR A 141 38.26 -19.38 -15.45
C THR A 141 38.23 -19.38 -13.93
N VAL A 142 37.24 -20.07 -13.36
CA VAL A 142 37.05 -20.21 -11.91
C VAL A 142 37.39 -21.64 -11.49
N TYR A 143 38.25 -21.78 -10.49
CA TYR A 143 38.65 -23.05 -9.91
C TYR A 143 37.81 -23.34 -8.66
N LEU A 144 37.26 -24.56 -8.58
CA LEU A 144 36.31 -24.99 -7.57
C LEU A 144 36.99 -25.84 -6.49
N ALA A 145 36.43 -25.87 -5.29
CA ALA A 145 36.91 -26.76 -4.22
C ALA A 145 36.45 -28.21 -4.40
N SER A 146 35.41 -28.43 -5.21
CA SER A 146 34.81 -29.74 -5.43
C SER A 146 34.57 -29.99 -6.91
N ALA A 147 34.79 -31.22 -7.34
CA ALA A 147 34.60 -31.63 -8.73
C ALA A 147 33.11 -31.69 -9.09
N LEU A 148 32.75 -31.32 -10.32
CA LEU A 148 31.37 -31.40 -10.81
C LEU A 148 30.86 -32.86 -10.78
N PRO A 149 29.69 -33.14 -10.21
CA PRO A 149 29.15 -34.50 -10.13
C PRO A 149 28.54 -34.96 -11.47
N SER A 150 28.14 -34.04 -12.35
CA SER A 150 27.71 -34.33 -13.72
C SER A 150 28.11 -33.19 -14.66
N GLN A 151 27.86 -33.34 -15.96
CA GLN A 151 28.24 -32.36 -16.96
C GLN A 151 27.40 -31.06 -16.85
N ALA A 152 28.05 -29.92 -17.12
CA ALA A 152 27.39 -28.66 -17.45
C ALA A 152 27.76 -28.26 -18.89
N SER A 153 26.76 -28.18 -19.77
CA SER A 153 26.95 -27.79 -21.17
C SER A 153 27.43 -26.33 -21.32
N ALA A 154 27.98 -25.99 -22.49
CA ALA A 154 28.30 -24.59 -22.80
C ALA A 154 27.02 -23.75 -22.80
N GLY A 155 27.08 -22.56 -22.22
CA GLY A 155 25.90 -21.71 -21.99
C GLY A 155 25.11 -22.07 -20.72
N ALA A 156 25.56 -23.04 -19.92
CA ALA A 156 24.98 -23.31 -18.61
C ALA A 156 25.09 -22.06 -17.73
N ALA A 157 23.98 -21.70 -17.09
CA ALA A 157 23.95 -20.53 -16.23
C ALA A 157 24.72 -20.80 -14.93
N VAL A 158 25.51 -19.81 -14.52
CA VAL A 158 26.39 -19.85 -13.34
C VAL A 158 26.08 -18.64 -12.47
N VAL A 159 25.83 -18.88 -11.19
CA VAL A 159 25.55 -17.83 -10.20
C VAL A 159 26.66 -17.82 -9.16
N ALA A 160 27.21 -16.63 -8.91
CA ALA A 160 28.17 -16.41 -7.84
C ALA A 160 27.49 -15.66 -6.70
N CYS A 161 27.51 -16.27 -5.51
CA CYS A 161 27.03 -15.69 -4.28
C CYS A 161 28.20 -15.19 -3.44
N GLY A 162 28.11 -13.93 -3.02
CA GLY A 162 29.07 -13.29 -2.11
C GLY A 162 28.88 -13.75 -0.66
N ALA A 163 29.01 -12.80 0.27
CA ALA A 163 28.76 -13.07 1.68
C ALA A 163 27.30 -13.55 1.91
N PRO A 164 27.08 -14.49 2.85
CA PRO A 164 25.75 -14.98 3.17
C PRO A 164 24.89 -13.85 3.74
N PHE A 165 23.62 -13.79 3.32
CA PHE A 165 22.70 -12.77 3.77
C PHE A 165 22.30 -12.99 5.23
N ALA A 166 22.32 -11.91 6.03
CA ALA A 166 21.89 -11.97 7.42
C ALA A 166 20.39 -12.30 7.53
N ARG A 167 19.97 -12.95 8.61
CA ARG A 167 18.57 -13.35 8.80
C ARG A 167 17.63 -12.13 8.73
N PRO A 168 16.69 -12.06 7.77
CA PRO A 168 15.73 -10.96 7.70
C PRO A 168 14.78 -10.91 8.91
N LEU A 169 14.37 -9.72 9.34
CA LEU A 169 13.32 -9.57 10.34
C LEU A 169 11.93 -9.74 9.73
N LYS A 170 11.75 -9.15 8.55
CA LYS A 170 10.52 -9.16 7.77
C LYS A 170 10.87 -9.09 6.29
N VAL A 171 10.13 -9.80 5.45
CA VAL A 171 10.19 -9.67 3.99
C VAL A 171 8.95 -8.90 3.54
N SER A 172 9.14 -7.71 2.97
CA SER A 172 8.05 -6.84 2.51
C SER A 172 7.56 -7.20 1.11
N GLY A 173 8.46 -7.72 0.26
CA GLY A 173 8.13 -8.13 -1.10
C GLY A 173 9.12 -9.14 -1.65
N ALA A 174 8.70 -9.93 -2.63
CA ALA A 174 9.58 -10.82 -3.35
C ALA A 174 9.17 -10.91 -4.83
N ARG A 175 10.14 -11.17 -5.69
CA ARG A 175 9.96 -11.31 -7.14
C ARG A 175 10.87 -12.40 -7.68
N VAL A 176 10.34 -13.22 -8.56
CA VAL A 176 11.15 -14.16 -9.34
C VAL A 176 11.82 -13.39 -10.46
N VAL A 177 13.10 -13.63 -10.66
CA VAL A 177 13.91 -13.06 -11.73
C VAL A 177 14.30 -14.18 -12.68
N ASP A 178 14.03 -13.98 -13.96
CA ASP A 178 14.60 -14.80 -15.01
C ASP A 178 16.07 -14.40 -15.22
N PRO A 179 17.05 -15.28 -14.93
CA PRO A 179 18.47 -14.98 -15.03
C PRO A 179 18.95 -14.69 -16.46
N ALA A 180 18.20 -15.13 -17.49
CA ALA A 180 18.58 -14.93 -18.90
C ALA A 180 18.05 -13.61 -19.47
N THR A 181 16.83 -13.23 -19.10
CA THR A 181 16.15 -12.03 -19.66
C THR A 181 16.11 -10.85 -18.70
N GLY A 182 16.34 -11.08 -17.40
CA GLY A 182 16.21 -10.08 -16.35
C GLY A 182 14.76 -9.68 -16.04
N VAL A 183 13.78 -10.37 -16.61
CA VAL A 183 12.35 -10.11 -16.35
C VAL A 183 12.03 -10.47 -14.90
N GLU A 184 11.40 -9.55 -14.19
CA GLU A 184 10.97 -9.73 -12.80
C GLU A 184 9.46 -9.93 -12.73
N THR A 185 9.02 -11.00 -12.07
CA THR A 185 7.61 -11.31 -11.81
C THR A 185 7.35 -11.28 -10.32
N PRO A 186 6.41 -10.45 -9.81
CA PRO A 186 6.14 -10.37 -8.38
C PRO A 186 5.55 -11.68 -7.86
N LEU A 187 5.99 -12.07 -6.66
CA LEU A 187 5.43 -13.19 -5.91
C LEU A 187 4.33 -12.68 -4.97
N ILE A 188 3.26 -13.44 -4.83
CA ILE A 188 2.16 -13.11 -3.94
C ILE A 188 2.51 -13.57 -2.51
N PRO A 189 2.50 -12.66 -1.50
CA PRO A 189 2.73 -13.04 -0.12
C PRO A 189 1.56 -13.85 0.43
N MET A 190 1.86 -14.83 1.28
CA MET A 190 0.88 -15.73 1.88
C MET A 190 1.02 -15.78 3.40
N SER A 191 -0.09 -16.03 4.11
CA SER A 191 -0.05 -16.25 5.55
C SER A 191 0.48 -17.64 5.91
N ARG A 192 0.93 -17.83 7.16
CA ARG A 192 1.36 -19.14 7.66
C ARG A 192 0.29 -20.21 7.48
N LEU A 193 -0.97 -19.88 7.79
CA LEU A 193 -2.09 -20.82 7.77
C LEU A 193 -2.47 -21.21 6.34
N ASP A 194 -2.50 -20.23 5.42
CA ASP A 194 -2.81 -20.49 4.02
C ASP A 194 -1.73 -21.39 3.39
N TYR A 195 -0.45 -21.11 3.67
CA TYR A 195 0.66 -21.95 3.19
C TYR A 195 0.62 -23.35 3.82
N ALA A 196 0.19 -23.47 5.08
CA ALA A 196 0.02 -24.77 5.73
C ALA A 196 -1.07 -25.61 5.04
N ASN A 197 -2.18 -24.99 4.65
CA ASN A 197 -3.34 -25.62 4.02
C ASN A 197 -3.13 -26.02 2.55
N LEU A 198 -2.07 -25.54 1.89
CA LEU A 198 -1.71 -25.97 0.55
C LEU A 198 -1.29 -27.45 0.54
N SER A 199 -1.91 -28.23 -0.35
CA SER A 199 -1.48 -29.59 -0.69
C SER A 199 -0.49 -29.57 -1.86
N GLY A 200 0.38 -30.58 -1.97
CA GLY A 200 1.29 -30.71 -3.12
C GLY A 200 2.41 -29.67 -3.19
N LYS A 201 2.98 -29.25 -2.05
CA LYS A 201 3.99 -28.17 -1.99
C LYS A 201 5.22 -28.39 -2.87
N THR A 202 5.61 -29.64 -3.09
CA THR A 202 6.75 -30.04 -3.91
C THR A 202 6.36 -30.69 -5.23
N ALA A 203 5.06 -30.95 -5.48
CA ALA A 203 4.59 -31.65 -6.67
C ALA A 203 3.13 -31.27 -7.03
N PRO A 204 2.86 -30.88 -8.29
CA PRO A 204 3.79 -30.75 -9.41
C PRO A 204 4.73 -29.55 -9.25
N ALA A 205 5.99 -29.71 -9.69
CA ALA A 205 6.94 -28.59 -9.73
C ALA A 205 6.51 -27.60 -10.82
N GLY A 206 6.71 -26.31 -10.59
CA GLY A 206 6.30 -25.23 -11.49
C GLY A 206 7.13 -23.96 -11.27
N VAL A 207 6.72 -22.84 -11.85
CA VAL A 207 7.32 -21.54 -11.55
C VAL A 207 6.72 -21.03 -10.24
N PRO A 208 7.53 -20.65 -9.24
CA PRO A 208 7.04 -20.07 -8.00
C PRO A 208 6.17 -18.84 -8.27
N ALA A 209 4.98 -18.80 -7.67
CA ALA A 209 4.05 -17.68 -7.78
C ALA A 209 3.72 -17.05 -6.42
N GLN A 210 3.93 -17.81 -5.34
CA GLN A 210 3.57 -17.43 -3.98
C GLN A 210 4.74 -17.69 -3.03
N TYR A 211 4.80 -16.91 -1.94
CA TYR A 211 5.80 -17.11 -0.89
C TYR A 211 5.26 -16.88 0.52
N PHE A 212 5.91 -17.52 1.49
CA PHE A 212 5.68 -17.32 2.92
C PHE A 212 7.04 -17.22 3.62
N TYR A 213 7.19 -16.26 4.53
CA TYR A 213 8.41 -16.09 5.31
C TYR A 213 8.14 -16.25 6.80
N ASP A 214 8.92 -17.11 7.47
CA ASP A 214 8.86 -17.34 8.91
C ASP A 214 10.20 -16.98 9.59
N PRO A 215 10.26 -15.91 10.41
CA PRO A 215 11.48 -15.54 11.10
C PRO A 215 11.71 -16.45 12.32
N GLN A 216 12.50 -17.52 12.18
CA GLN A 216 12.92 -18.34 13.32
C GLN A 216 14.17 -17.76 14.02
N LEU A 217 14.48 -18.26 15.22
CA LEU A 217 15.54 -17.71 16.07
C LEU A 217 16.95 -17.81 15.43
N GLY A 218 17.27 -18.93 14.77
CA GLY A 218 18.58 -19.16 14.15
C GLY A 218 18.69 -18.74 12.68
N SER A 219 17.62 -18.91 11.91
CA SER A 219 17.53 -18.59 10.48
C SER A 219 16.08 -18.33 10.09
N GLY A 220 15.85 -17.50 9.07
CA GLY A 220 14.52 -17.25 8.52
C GLY A 220 14.17 -18.35 7.54
N VAL A 221 12.94 -18.86 7.56
CA VAL A 221 12.51 -19.88 6.58
C VAL A 221 11.69 -19.19 5.49
N PHE A 222 12.24 -19.13 4.29
CA PHE A 222 11.57 -18.65 3.09
C PHE A 222 10.98 -19.83 2.33
N SER A 223 9.66 -19.89 2.24
CA SER A 223 8.92 -20.96 1.58
C SER A 223 8.28 -20.46 0.30
N VAL A 224 8.31 -21.26 -0.77
CA VAL A 224 7.76 -20.92 -2.09
C VAL A 224 6.73 -21.95 -2.54
N PHE A 225 5.76 -21.50 -3.35
CA PHE A 225 4.79 -22.38 -3.99
C PHE A 225 4.44 -21.92 -5.41
N PRO A 226 4.34 -22.85 -6.39
CA PRO A 226 4.83 -24.24 -6.34
C PRO A 226 6.37 -24.30 -6.22
N ALA A 227 6.92 -25.46 -5.83
CA ALA A 227 8.37 -25.67 -5.86
C ALA A 227 8.91 -25.50 -7.29
N PRO A 228 10.10 -24.89 -7.46
CA PRO A 228 10.68 -24.61 -8.77
C PRO A 228 10.88 -25.90 -9.58
N ALA A 229 10.53 -25.87 -10.87
CA ALA A 229 10.81 -26.96 -11.80
C ALA A 229 12.19 -26.84 -12.48
N ALA A 230 12.73 -25.62 -12.59
CA ALA A 230 13.97 -25.33 -13.32
C ALA A 230 15.15 -25.12 -12.38
N GLY A 231 16.35 -25.48 -12.86
CA GLY A 231 17.63 -25.40 -12.13
C GLY A 231 17.95 -24.01 -11.61
N LEU A 232 17.76 -22.95 -12.39
CA LEU A 232 18.15 -21.60 -12.00
C LEU A 232 16.96 -20.65 -11.92
N THR A 233 16.13 -20.81 -10.89
CA THR A 233 15.13 -19.81 -10.54
C THR A 233 15.71 -18.92 -9.45
N VAL A 234 15.74 -17.61 -9.67
CA VAL A 234 16.28 -16.64 -8.70
C VAL A 234 15.13 -15.84 -8.11
N VAL A 235 15.12 -15.64 -6.80
CA VAL A 235 14.16 -14.76 -6.12
C VAL A 235 14.91 -13.57 -5.55
N ARG A 236 14.53 -12.36 -5.96
CA ARG A 236 14.91 -11.12 -5.28
C ARG A 236 13.85 -10.78 -4.25
N PHE A 237 14.25 -10.56 -3.01
CA PHE A 237 13.34 -10.20 -1.92
C PHE A 237 13.77 -8.88 -1.29
N THR A 238 12.80 -8.02 -1.04
CA THR A 238 12.97 -6.78 -0.27
C THR A 238 12.64 -7.09 1.18
N CYS A 239 13.55 -6.77 2.08
CA CYS A 239 13.41 -7.12 3.48
C CYS A 239 14.01 -6.08 4.42
N GLN A 240 13.56 -6.13 5.67
CA GLN A 240 14.20 -5.42 6.77
C GLN A 240 15.32 -6.30 7.34
N ARG A 241 16.56 -5.85 7.20
CA ARG A 241 17.71 -6.54 7.80
C ARG A 241 17.85 -6.14 9.29
N PRO A 242 18.40 -7.02 10.14
CA PRO A 242 18.70 -6.65 11.51
C PRO A 242 19.78 -5.57 11.55
N LEU A 243 19.70 -4.68 12.55
CA LEU A 243 20.75 -3.69 12.79
C LEU A 243 22.00 -4.41 13.29
N GLN A 244 23.15 -4.06 12.74
CA GLN A 244 24.44 -4.61 13.15
C GLN A 244 24.81 -4.11 14.55
N ASP A 245 25.45 -4.99 15.31
CA ASP A 245 26.05 -4.70 16.60
C ASP A 245 27.47 -4.13 16.43
N PHE A 246 27.94 -3.43 17.45
CA PHE A 246 29.32 -2.98 17.55
C PHE A 246 30.19 -4.10 18.10
N SER A 247 31.28 -4.42 17.39
CA SER A 247 32.29 -5.41 17.76
C SER A 247 33.65 -4.80 18.09
N SER A 248 33.89 -3.56 17.64
CA SER A 248 35.14 -2.81 17.84
C SER A 248 34.89 -1.33 18.19
N GLN A 249 35.90 -0.66 18.76
CA GLN A 249 35.83 0.76 19.13
C GLN A 249 35.71 1.71 17.94
N ALA A 250 36.09 1.25 16.74
CA ALA A 250 36.06 1.99 15.50
C ALA A 250 34.77 1.74 14.69
N ASP A 251 33.98 0.74 15.08
CA ASP A 251 32.75 0.40 14.38
C ASP A 251 31.78 1.57 14.43
N THR A 252 31.25 1.94 13.27
CA THR A 252 30.24 2.99 13.13
C THR A 252 28.85 2.41 13.36
N ALA A 253 27.94 3.26 13.82
CA ALA A 253 26.56 2.83 14.04
C ALA A 253 25.89 2.49 12.71
N ASP A 254 25.10 1.42 12.70
CA ASP A 254 24.33 0.97 11.53
C ASP A 254 23.02 1.76 11.38
N VAL A 255 23.13 3.08 11.48
CA VAL A 255 22.05 4.05 11.37
C VAL A 255 22.57 5.28 10.63
N PRO A 256 21.68 6.09 10.02
CA PRO A 256 22.08 7.35 9.38
C PRO A 256 22.77 8.29 10.36
N GLN A 257 23.68 9.15 9.86
CA GLN A 257 24.50 10.04 10.70
C GLN A 257 23.67 10.96 11.62
N GLU A 258 22.44 11.28 11.22
CA GLU A 258 21.47 12.12 11.94
C GLU A 258 21.06 11.50 13.29
N TRP A 259 21.15 10.18 13.40
CA TRP A 259 20.81 9.40 14.60
C TRP A 259 21.90 9.41 15.67
N SER A 260 23.12 9.84 15.34
CA SER A 260 24.25 9.85 16.26
C SER A 260 23.99 10.65 17.56
N SER A 261 23.28 11.78 17.47
CA SER A 261 22.89 12.55 18.65
C SER A 261 21.81 11.85 19.46
N ALA A 262 20.83 11.21 18.81
CA ALA A 262 19.78 10.47 19.52
C ALA A 262 20.39 9.27 20.27
N LEU A 263 21.27 8.50 19.62
CA LEU A 263 21.98 7.37 20.23
C LEU A 263 22.79 7.79 21.46
N ARG A 264 23.53 8.90 21.36
CA ARG A 264 24.36 9.40 22.46
C ARG A 264 23.52 9.78 23.69
N PHE A 265 22.40 10.48 23.51
CA PHE A 265 21.55 10.91 24.62
C PHE A 265 20.73 9.75 25.20
N ALA A 266 20.26 8.83 24.37
CA ALA A 266 19.58 7.62 24.82
C ALA A 266 20.52 6.71 25.62
N LEU A 267 21.76 6.51 25.17
CA LEU A 267 22.76 5.76 25.93
C LEU A 267 23.08 6.42 27.29
N ALA A 268 23.12 7.75 27.35
CA ALA A 268 23.31 8.47 28.62
C ALA A 268 22.15 8.22 29.61
N VAL A 269 20.92 8.09 29.12
CA VAL A 269 19.75 7.76 29.95
C VAL A 269 19.81 6.31 30.43
N GLU A 270 20.23 5.37 29.59
CA GLU A 270 20.38 3.95 29.96
C GLU A 270 21.49 3.74 31.01
N LEU A 271 22.64 4.41 30.85
CA LEU A 271 23.76 4.28 31.79
C LEU A 271 23.57 5.07 33.09
N GLY A 272 22.80 6.15 33.06
CA GLY A 272 22.73 7.09 34.17
C GLY A 272 22.34 6.48 35.54
N PRO A 273 21.45 5.47 35.66
CA PRO A 273 21.16 4.81 36.92
C PRO A 273 22.33 4.02 37.52
N GLU A 274 23.28 3.55 36.69
CA GLU A 274 24.44 2.76 37.14
C GLU A 274 25.56 3.65 37.72
N TYR A 275 25.59 4.93 37.33
CA TYR A 275 26.63 5.90 37.72
C TYR A 275 26.11 6.95 38.73
N ASP A 276 25.04 6.63 39.47
CA ASP A 276 24.44 7.52 40.49
C ASP A 276 24.15 8.95 39.97
N CYS A 277 23.71 9.08 38.72
CA CYS A 277 23.42 10.38 38.12
C CYS A 277 22.30 11.10 38.91
N PRO A 278 22.47 12.39 39.30
CA PRO A 278 21.45 13.14 40.01
C PRO A 278 20.11 13.19 39.28
N GLN A 279 19.01 13.01 40.01
CA GLN A 279 17.66 12.91 39.43
C GLN A 279 17.28 14.09 38.52
N ALA A 280 17.63 15.32 38.92
CA ALA A 280 17.38 16.51 38.10
C ALA A 280 18.09 16.48 36.74
N ARG A 281 19.34 15.98 36.72
CA ARG A 281 20.11 15.79 35.47
C ARG A 281 19.50 14.68 34.62
N MET A 282 19.07 13.59 35.25
CA MET A 282 18.41 12.47 34.56
C MET A 282 17.13 12.91 33.85
N THR A 283 16.27 13.69 34.53
CA THR A 283 15.03 14.20 33.92
C THR A 283 15.32 15.09 32.71
N MET A 284 16.35 15.94 32.80
CA MET A 284 16.79 16.76 31.67
C MET A 284 17.30 15.91 30.50
N LEU A 285 18.17 14.94 30.77
CA LEU A 285 18.72 14.04 29.73
C LEU A 285 17.63 13.23 29.05
N LYS A 286 16.63 12.76 29.81
CA LYS A 286 15.47 12.06 29.26
C LYS A 286 14.65 12.96 28.33
N GLY A 287 14.32 14.19 28.75
CA GLY A 287 13.59 15.13 27.90
C GLY A 287 14.33 15.44 26.59
N MET A 288 15.66 15.60 26.66
CA MET A 288 16.48 15.80 25.46
C MET A 288 16.55 14.55 24.58
N ALA A 289 16.65 13.35 25.16
CA ALA A 289 16.65 12.10 24.41
C ALA A 289 15.33 11.90 23.65
N ASP A 290 14.19 12.15 24.31
CA ASP A 290 12.85 12.04 23.72
C ASP A 290 12.66 13.02 22.56
N GLU A 291 13.10 14.27 22.71
CA GLU A 291 13.05 15.28 21.65
C GLU A 291 13.90 14.86 20.44
N LYS A 292 15.14 14.43 20.68
CA LYS A 292 16.05 14.01 19.61
C LYS A 292 15.53 12.77 18.88
N PHE A 293 14.99 11.80 19.60
CA PHE A 293 14.36 10.61 19.03
C PHE A 293 13.12 10.97 18.19
N ALA A 294 12.26 11.85 18.69
CA ALA A 294 11.04 12.29 17.98
C ALA A 294 11.32 13.07 16.68
N VAL A 295 12.48 13.72 16.58
CA VAL A 295 12.91 14.36 15.33
C VAL A 295 13.35 13.32 14.31
N VAL A 296 14.19 12.36 14.71
CA VAL A 296 14.76 11.37 13.77
C VAL A 296 13.75 10.30 13.35
N SER A 297 12.81 9.92 14.22
CA SER A 297 11.77 8.94 13.89
C SER A 297 10.79 9.42 12.81
N LYS A 298 10.62 10.73 12.63
CA LYS A 298 9.78 11.30 11.56
C LYS A 298 10.41 11.13 10.16
N TRP A 299 11.72 10.96 10.08
CA TRP A 299 12.42 10.68 8.82
C TRP A 299 12.28 9.22 8.39
N ASP A 300 11.75 8.37 9.26
CA ASP A 300 11.68 6.92 9.10
C ASP A 300 10.27 6.43 8.69
N ILE A 301 9.50 7.27 8.02
CA ILE A 301 8.19 6.88 7.50
C ILE A 301 8.36 6.69 6.00
N GLU A 302 8.13 5.48 5.50
CA GLU A 302 7.94 5.27 4.06
C GLU A 302 6.69 6.04 3.64
N PRO A 303 6.77 6.88 2.59
CA PRO A 303 5.56 7.41 1.99
C PRO A 303 4.86 6.27 1.23
N GLU A 304 4.19 5.37 1.97
CA GLU A 304 3.30 4.38 1.40
C GLU A 304 2.01 5.08 0.93
N GLY A 305 1.62 4.83 -0.32
CA GLY A 305 0.30 5.19 -0.84
C GLY A 305 -0.76 4.46 -0.05
N THR A 306 -1.48 5.18 0.79
CA THR A 306 -2.28 4.61 1.88
C THR A 306 -3.63 4.15 1.36
N ALA A 307 -3.87 2.84 1.45
CA ALA A 307 -5.19 2.25 1.27
C ALA A 307 -6.08 2.62 2.48
N THR A 308 -7.20 3.26 2.16
CA THR A 308 -8.27 3.66 3.07
C THR A 308 -8.81 2.49 3.92
N SER A 309 -8.80 2.64 5.25
CA SER A 309 -9.64 1.86 6.16
C SER A 309 -10.57 2.80 6.95
N PRO A 310 -11.88 2.48 7.06
CA PRO A 310 -12.83 3.30 7.78
C PRO A 310 -12.71 3.13 9.31
N PHE A 311 -13.11 4.20 10.00
CA PHE A 311 -12.93 4.54 11.41
C PHE A 311 -13.35 3.49 12.46
N GLY A 312 -12.56 3.36 13.55
CA GLY A 312 -12.78 2.35 14.62
C GLY A 312 -13.57 2.79 15.87
N GLN A 313 -13.98 4.07 16.02
CA GLN A 313 -14.72 4.55 17.20
C GLN A 313 -16.16 5.02 16.87
N PRO A 314 -17.14 4.87 17.78
CA PRO A 314 -18.47 5.44 17.56
C PRO A 314 -18.47 6.97 17.74
N VAL A 315 -19.31 7.69 16.99
CA VAL A 315 -19.46 9.18 17.02
C VAL A 315 -19.63 9.73 18.44
N TYR A 316 -20.29 8.99 19.34
CA TYR A 316 -20.47 9.37 20.74
C TYR A 316 -19.14 9.67 21.46
N GLN A 317 -18.10 8.85 21.29
CA GLN A 317 -16.81 9.04 21.96
C GLN A 317 -16.10 10.30 21.47
N MET A 318 -16.24 10.61 20.18
CA MET A 318 -15.71 11.83 19.58
C MET A 318 -16.43 13.08 20.11
N ILE A 319 -17.76 13.06 20.16
CA ILE A 319 -18.58 14.16 20.70
C ILE A 319 -18.26 14.39 22.18
N ALA A 320 -18.18 13.33 22.98
CA ALA A 320 -17.79 13.43 24.39
C ALA A 320 -16.38 14.02 24.55
N GLY A 321 -15.45 13.63 23.67
CA GLY A 321 -14.11 14.18 23.63
C GLY A 321 -14.06 15.67 23.25
N ALA A 322 -14.91 16.13 22.34
CA ALA A 322 -15.02 17.53 21.91
C ALA A 322 -15.67 18.41 23.00
N LEU A 323 -16.73 17.91 23.65
CA LEU A 323 -17.39 18.60 24.77
C LEU A 323 -16.46 18.80 25.97
N ARG A 324 -15.53 17.87 26.22
CA ARG A 324 -14.47 18.03 27.22
C ARG A 324 -13.42 19.06 26.81
N LEU A 325 -13.02 19.08 25.53
CA LEU A 325 -12.05 20.05 25.01
C LEU A 325 -12.59 21.49 25.04
N CYS A 326 -13.88 21.69 24.75
CA CYS A 326 -14.49 22.99 24.87
C CYS A 326 -14.86 23.36 26.33
N GLY A 327 -14.69 22.44 27.30
CA GLY A 327 -14.97 22.72 28.71
C GLY A 327 -16.46 22.72 29.09
N ALA A 328 -17.35 22.27 28.19
CA ALA A 328 -18.78 22.13 28.47
C ALA A 328 -19.08 20.97 29.43
N VAL A 329 -18.17 19.99 29.53
CA VAL A 329 -18.26 18.82 30.41
C VAL A 329 -16.91 18.60 31.10
N GLY A 330 -16.93 18.25 32.39
CA GLY A 330 -15.71 17.97 33.15
C GLY A 330 -14.94 16.74 32.62
N PRO A 331 -13.65 16.59 32.97
CA PRO A 331 -12.79 15.52 32.44
C PRO A 331 -13.30 14.10 32.70
N GLN A 332 -14.10 13.92 33.76
CA GLN A 332 -14.64 12.63 34.18
C GLN A 332 -16.18 12.58 34.13
N ASP A 333 -16.82 13.67 33.71
CA ASP A 333 -18.28 13.74 33.66
C ASP A 333 -18.82 13.09 32.39
N VAL A 334 -20.00 12.47 32.51
CA VAL A 334 -20.76 11.95 31.37
C VAL A 334 -21.64 13.08 30.80
N PRO A 335 -21.54 13.39 29.50
CA PRO A 335 -22.35 14.44 28.89
C PRO A 335 -23.86 14.16 29.02
N ARG A 336 -24.65 15.19 29.33
CA ARG A 336 -26.11 15.09 29.33
C ARG A 336 -26.63 14.95 27.89
N LEU A 337 -27.73 14.20 27.71
CA LEU A 337 -28.28 13.88 26.38
C LEU A 337 -28.51 15.12 25.50
N GLY A 338 -29.08 16.21 26.04
CA GLY A 338 -29.31 17.44 25.28
C GLY A 338 -28.03 18.12 24.76
N LEU A 339 -26.89 17.98 25.45
CA LEU A 339 -25.59 18.47 24.95
C LEU A 339 -25.08 17.63 23.78
N VAL A 340 -25.33 16.32 23.84
CA VAL A 340 -24.93 15.37 22.80
C VAL A 340 -25.76 15.60 21.53
N ASP A 341 -27.06 15.87 21.65
CA ASP A 341 -27.95 16.14 20.50
C ASP A 341 -27.59 17.45 19.77
N ASN A 342 -27.30 18.52 20.52
CA ASN A 342 -26.82 19.77 19.95
C ASN A 342 -25.46 19.58 19.26
N ALA A 343 -24.53 18.88 19.92
CA ALA A 343 -23.22 18.59 19.35
C ALA A 343 -23.27 17.69 18.12
N PHE A 344 -24.21 16.73 18.07
CA PHE A 344 -24.45 15.88 16.92
C PHE A 344 -24.98 16.67 15.72
N THR A 345 -25.86 17.64 15.97
CA THR A 345 -26.37 18.56 14.94
C THR A 345 -25.24 19.46 14.40
N ALA A 346 -24.43 20.03 15.28
CA ALA A 346 -23.28 20.85 14.90
C ALA A 346 -22.22 20.05 14.12
N LEU A 347 -21.97 18.79 14.50
CA LEU A 347 -21.06 17.90 13.78
C LEU A 347 -21.53 17.63 12.35
N ASN A 348 -22.82 17.31 12.16
CA ASN A 348 -23.37 17.11 10.83
C ASN A 348 -23.26 18.40 9.97
N ALA A 349 -23.54 19.57 10.55
CA ALA A 349 -23.39 20.85 9.86
C ALA A 349 -21.93 21.17 9.49
N MET A 350 -20.97 20.88 10.39
CA MET A 350 -19.55 21.05 10.15
C MET A 350 -19.04 20.14 9.03
N VAL A 351 -19.43 18.86 9.02
CA VAL A 351 -19.04 17.93 7.94
C VAL A 351 -19.61 18.38 6.60
N GLN A 352 -20.83 18.90 6.57
CA GLN A 352 -21.41 19.46 5.34
C GLN A 352 -20.70 20.75 4.88
N SER A 353 -20.18 21.58 5.80
CA SER A 353 -19.41 22.77 5.43
C SER A 353 -18.02 22.40 4.89
N TRP A 354 -17.40 21.34 5.43
CA TRP A 354 -16.16 20.77 4.91
C TRP A 354 -16.33 20.12 3.54
N GLN A 355 -17.49 19.50 3.31
CA GLN A 355 -17.84 19.03 1.99
C GLN A 355 -17.89 20.20 0.98
N ALA A 356 -18.36 21.38 1.38
CA ALA A 356 -18.35 22.55 0.50
C ALA A 356 -16.94 23.11 0.24
N SER A 357 -15.96 22.89 1.12
CA SER A 357 -14.60 23.43 0.98
C SER A 357 -13.69 22.62 0.05
N GLY A 358 -14.12 21.43 -0.39
CA GLY A 358 -13.42 20.62 -1.40
C GLY A 358 -12.56 19.49 -0.86
N ILE A 359 -12.72 19.12 0.42
CA ILE A 359 -12.02 18.02 1.07
C ILE A 359 -12.68 16.68 0.67
N HIS A 360 -12.14 15.94 -0.32
CA HIS A 360 -12.84 14.80 -0.95
C HIS A 360 -11.98 13.65 -1.51
N VAL A 361 -10.64 13.65 -1.40
CA VAL A 361 -9.84 12.71 -2.22
C VAL A 361 -10.05 11.24 -1.81
N TRP A 362 -10.27 10.95 -0.52
CA TRP A 362 -10.60 9.58 -0.08
C TRP A 362 -12.04 9.15 -0.44
N ALA A 363 -12.87 10.07 -0.93
CA ALA A 363 -14.23 9.84 -1.37
C ALA A 363 -14.34 9.73 -2.90
N GLU A 364 -13.21 9.57 -3.59
CA GLU A 364 -13.18 9.26 -5.02
C GLU A 364 -13.35 7.76 -5.24
N GLU A 365 -14.42 7.39 -5.95
CA GLU A 365 -14.76 6.00 -6.24
C GLU A 365 -15.02 5.79 -7.73
N ASP A 366 -14.51 4.67 -8.25
CA ASP A 366 -14.74 4.28 -9.64
C ASP A 366 -16.17 3.71 -9.79
N CYS A 367 -16.99 4.39 -10.58
CA CYS A 367 -18.39 4.07 -10.86
C CYS A 367 -18.58 3.54 -12.29
N THR A 368 -19.59 2.71 -12.50
CA THR A 368 -20.01 2.23 -13.82
C THR A 368 -21.44 2.67 -14.11
N LEU A 369 -21.64 3.38 -15.23
CA LEU A 369 -22.93 3.68 -15.83
C LEU A 369 -23.13 2.81 -17.08
N PHE A 370 -24.21 2.05 -17.11
CA PHE A 370 -24.56 1.24 -18.29
C PHE A 370 -25.27 2.12 -19.31
N LEU A 371 -24.68 2.23 -20.51
CA LEU A 371 -25.25 3.06 -21.57
C LEU A 371 -26.40 2.34 -22.27
N GLN A 372 -27.29 3.13 -22.85
CA GLN A 372 -28.41 2.66 -23.66
C GLN A 372 -28.33 3.32 -25.03
N PRO A 373 -28.60 2.57 -26.11
CA PRO A 373 -28.61 3.13 -27.46
C PRO A 373 -29.54 4.34 -27.56
N GLY A 374 -29.03 5.43 -28.13
CA GLY A 374 -29.78 6.67 -28.34
C GLY A 374 -30.03 7.53 -27.11
N GLN A 375 -29.71 7.06 -25.90
CA GLN A 375 -29.89 7.85 -24.67
C GLN A 375 -28.68 8.77 -24.42
N VAL A 376 -28.94 10.07 -24.35
CA VAL A 376 -27.89 11.11 -24.25
C VAL A 376 -27.80 11.71 -22.85
N ARG A 377 -28.83 11.47 -22.01
CA ARG A 377 -28.98 12.03 -20.67
C ARG A 377 -29.25 10.90 -19.68
N TYR A 378 -28.43 10.85 -18.64
CA TYR A 378 -28.53 9.88 -17.55
C TYR A 378 -28.65 10.58 -16.21
N LEU A 379 -29.57 10.12 -15.38
CA LEU A 379 -29.75 10.54 -14.00
C LEU A 379 -28.88 9.67 -13.09
N LEU A 380 -28.14 10.29 -12.17
CA LEU A 380 -27.29 9.62 -11.19
C LEU A 380 -27.80 9.93 -9.78
N GLY A 381 -28.21 8.89 -9.05
CA GLY A 381 -28.74 8.98 -7.70
C GLY A 381 -29.54 7.73 -7.29
N ALA A 382 -29.77 7.55 -5.99
CA ALA A 382 -30.36 6.33 -5.43
C ALA A 382 -31.78 6.00 -5.95
N GLY A 383 -32.53 7.01 -6.41
CA GLY A 383 -33.85 6.85 -7.03
C GLY A 383 -33.85 6.92 -8.56
N SER A 384 -32.68 6.84 -9.20
CA SER A 384 -32.57 7.03 -10.65
C SER A 384 -33.13 5.83 -11.44
N PRO A 385 -33.91 6.09 -12.52
CA PRO A 385 -34.31 5.05 -13.47
C PRO A 385 -33.14 4.55 -14.33
N ASP A 386 -32.02 5.26 -14.34
CA ASP A 386 -30.81 4.88 -15.06
C ASP A 386 -29.91 3.97 -14.21
N ALA A 387 -29.23 3.05 -14.88
CA ALA A 387 -28.47 2.01 -14.22
C ALA A 387 -27.01 2.42 -14.01
N ALA A 388 -26.70 2.86 -12.78
CA ALA A 388 -25.36 3.17 -12.34
C ALA A 388 -25.07 2.61 -10.93
N THR A 389 -23.86 2.13 -10.72
CA THR A 389 -23.39 1.58 -9.44
C THR A 389 -21.86 1.70 -9.32
N LEU A 390 -21.30 1.36 -8.16
CA LEU A 390 -19.86 1.27 -7.96
C LEU A 390 -19.28 0.12 -8.80
N SER A 391 -18.13 0.35 -9.43
CA SER A 391 -17.55 -0.62 -10.38
C SER A 391 -17.15 -1.94 -9.72
N SER A 392 -16.99 -1.95 -8.40
CA SER A 392 -16.69 -3.13 -7.58
C SER A 392 -17.93 -3.90 -7.10
N GLN A 393 -19.14 -3.37 -7.29
CA GLN A 393 -20.37 -3.87 -6.65
C GLN A 393 -21.34 -4.60 -7.59
N TRP A 394 -21.04 -4.65 -8.89
CA TRP A 394 -21.87 -5.39 -9.84
C TRP A 394 -21.23 -6.72 -10.23
N VAL A 395 -22.08 -7.71 -10.46
CA VAL A 395 -21.70 -9.04 -10.93
C VAL A 395 -22.24 -9.27 -12.34
N GLU A 396 -21.53 -10.08 -13.11
CA GLU A 396 -21.91 -10.45 -14.47
C GLU A 396 -22.11 -11.95 -14.60
N GLY A 397 -23.00 -12.35 -15.50
CA GLY A 397 -23.20 -13.72 -15.95
C GLY A 397 -23.84 -13.74 -17.32
N ALA A 398 -24.26 -14.93 -17.73
CA ALA A 398 -24.97 -15.14 -18.98
C ALA A 398 -26.20 -16.02 -18.78
N LEU A 399 -27.20 -15.85 -19.65
CA LEU A 399 -28.36 -16.74 -19.69
C LEU A 399 -27.95 -18.15 -20.08
N ALA A 400 -28.33 -19.14 -19.27
CA ALA A 400 -28.11 -20.55 -19.57
C ALA A 400 -29.05 -21.07 -20.66
N VAL A 401 -30.27 -20.51 -20.74
CA VAL A 401 -31.27 -20.81 -21.77
C VAL A 401 -31.90 -19.53 -22.29
N SER A 402 -32.43 -19.54 -23.51
CA SER A 402 -33.12 -18.39 -24.08
C SER A 402 -34.38 -18.04 -23.29
N GLY A 403 -34.53 -16.77 -22.93
CA GLY A 403 -35.75 -16.22 -22.34
C GLY A 403 -36.64 -15.64 -23.44
N ALA A 404 -37.86 -16.16 -23.59
CA ALA A 404 -38.84 -15.61 -24.54
C ALA A 404 -39.44 -14.30 -24.02
N ALA A 405 -40.01 -13.49 -24.92
CA ALA A 405 -40.83 -12.34 -24.52
C ALA A 405 -41.96 -12.81 -23.60
N GLY A 406 -42.20 -12.09 -22.50
CA GLY A 406 -43.15 -12.47 -21.46
C GLY A 406 -42.59 -13.39 -20.37
N ALA A 407 -41.35 -13.88 -20.48
CA ALA A 407 -40.73 -14.68 -19.42
C ALA A 407 -40.45 -13.83 -18.16
N VAL A 408 -40.85 -14.37 -17.01
CA VAL A 408 -40.60 -13.77 -15.67
C VAL A 408 -39.46 -14.49 -14.95
N GLN A 409 -39.09 -15.69 -15.40
CA GLN A 409 -37.99 -16.47 -14.84
C GLN A 409 -36.90 -16.62 -15.88
N VAL A 410 -35.66 -16.28 -15.49
CA VAL A 410 -34.48 -16.43 -16.33
C VAL A 410 -33.45 -17.27 -15.59
N SER A 411 -32.94 -18.32 -16.24
CA SER A 411 -31.83 -19.10 -15.69
C SER A 411 -30.52 -18.43 -16.05
N ALA A 412 -29.87 -17.83 -15.05
CA ALA A 412 -28.61 -17.12 -15.19
C ALA A 412 -27.66 -17.60 -14.11
N ALA A 413 -26.46 -18.03 -14.51
CA ALA A 413 -25.41 -18.42 -13.58
C ALA A 413 -24.75 -17.15 -13.00
N LEU A 414 -25.42 -16.52 -12.04
CA LEU A 414 -24.93 -15.33 -11.34
C LEU A 414 -24.63 -15.68 -9.88
N ALA A 415 -23.37 -15.56 -9.48
CA ALA A 415 -23.00 -15.65 -8.06
C ALA A 415 -23.25 -14.30 -7.38
N GLY A 416 -23.79 -14.31 -6.16
CA GLY A 416 -23.93 -13.10 -5.33
C GLY A 416 -25.19 -12.26 -5.59
N VAL A 417 -26.19 -12.78 -6.29
CA VAL A 417 -27.48 -12.08 -6.52
C VAL A 417 -28.48 -12.37 -5.41
N ALA A 418 -29.11 -11.33 -4.89
CA ALA A 418 -30.15 -11.41 -3.87
C ALA A 418 -31.50 -10.86 -4.37
N ALA A 419 -32.57 -11.19 -3.64
CA ALA A 419 -33.87 -10.56 -3.88
C ALA A 419 -33.79 -9.05 -3.55
N GLY A 420 -34.32 -8.21 -4.43
CA GLY A 420 -34.23 -6.76 -4.36
C GLY A 420 -33.13 -6.14 -5.24
N ASP A 421 -32.16 -6.94 -5.71
CA ASP A 421 -31.10 -6.45 -6.58
C ASP A 421 -31.65 -5.95 -7.92
N ARG A 422 -30.96 -4.97 -8.50
CA ARG A 422 -31.25 -4.45 -9.83
C ARG A 422 -30.57 -5.31 -10.88
N VAL A 423 -31.36 -5.81 -11.83
CA VAL A 423 -30.94 -6.78 -12.84
C VAL A 423 -31.08 -6.17 -14.23
N GLY A 424 -30.02 -6.25 -15.03
CA GLY A 424 -29.97 -5.85 -16.43
C GLY A 424 -29.81 -7.06 -17.33
N VAL A 425 -30.72 -7.25 -18.30
CA VAL A 425 -30.67 -8.34 -19.29
C VAL A 425 -30.51 -7.75 -20.69
N TRP A 426 -29.52 -8.22 -21.44
CA TRP A 426 -29.33 -7.81 -22.83
C TRP A 426 -30.28 -8.59 -23.74
N LEU A 427 -31.03 -7.85 -24.56
CA LEU A 427 -32.06 -8.39 -25.44
C LEU A 427 -31.56 -8.49 -26.87
N ASP A 428 -32.10 -9.44 -27.64
CA ASP A 428 -31.79 -9.61 -29.06
C ASP A 428 -32.24 -8.39 -29.90
N ALA A 429 -33.08 -7.53 -29.33
CA ALA A 429 -33.51 -6.25 -29.89
C ALA A 429 -32.42 -5.16 -29.87
N GLY A 430 -31.24 -5.44 -29.29
CA GLY A 430 -30.13 -4.50 -29.20
C GLY A 430 -30.34 -3.43 -28.13
N CYS A 431 -31.00 -3.77 -27.03
CA CYS A 431 -31.17 -2.89 -25.87
C CYS A 431 -31.07 -3.67 -24.56
N THR A 432 -30.77 -2.96 -23.48
CA THR A 432 -30.71 -3.55 -22.13
C THR A 432 -32.02 -3.31 -21.38
N PHE A 433 -32.64 -4.38 -20.89
CA PHE A 433 -33.82 -4.32 -20.04
C PHE A 433 -33.44 -4.35 -18.57
N TRP A 434 -33.86 -3.33 -17.83
CA TRP A 434 -33.60 -3.18 -16.40
C TRP A 434 -34.86 -3.47 -15.58
N THR A 435 -34.72 -4.32 -14.57
CA THR A 435 -35.78 -4.68 -13.62
C THR A 435 -35.15 -5.01 -12.26
N THR A 436 -35.93 -5.53 -11.30
CA THR A 436 -35.42 -6.03 -10.02
C THR A 436 -35.61 -7.54 -9.90
N ALA A 437 -34.75 -8.19 -9.11
CA ALA A 437 -34.91 -9.59 -8.75
C ALA A 437 -36.01 -9.72 -7.68
N ALA A 438 -37.14 -10.33 -8.01
CA ALA A 438 -38.22 -10.61 -7.06
C ALA A 438 -37.84 -11.75 -6.11
N SER A 439 -37.17 -12.78 -6.63
CA SER A 439 -36.62 -13.89 -5.84
C SER A 439 -35.50 -14.60 -6.62
N VAL A 440 -34.62 -15.29 -5.90
CA VAL A 440 -33.50 -16.05 -6.46
C VAL A 440 -33.50 -17.45 -5.87
N GLY A 441 -33.40 -18.48 -6.72
CA GLY A 441 -33.35 -19.87 -6.26
C GLY A 441 -32.94 -20.84 -7.36
N GLY A 442 -32.12 -21.84 -7.03
CA GLY A 442 -31.77 -22.94 -7.95
C GLY A 442 -31.13 -22.51 -9.27
N GLY A 443 -30.34 -21.43 -9.27
CA GLY A 443 -29.72 -20.88 -10.50
C GLY A 443 -30.69 -20.12 -11.42
N THR A 444 -31.89 -19.81 -10.92
CA THR A 444 -32.91 -19.01 -11.62
C THR A 444 -33.18 -17.72 -10.86
N VAL A 445 -33.27 -16.62 -11.60
CA VAL A 445 -33.69 -15.31 -11.09
C VAL A 445 -35.12 -15.07 -11.57
N THR A 446 -36.03 -14.84 -10.62
CA THR A 446 -37.40 -14.39 -10.94
C THR A 446 -37.38 -12.87 -11.00
N LEU A 447 -37.69 -12.31 -12.17
CA LEU A 447 -37.74 -10.88 -12.44
C LEU A 447 -39.04 -10.28 -11.90
N ALA A 448 -39.00 -9.02 -11.46
CA ALA A 448 -40.20 -8.29 -11.05
C ALA A 448 -41.09 -7.88 -12.24
N ALA A 449 -40.51 -7.79 -13.44
CA ALA A 449 -41.20 -7.49 -14.68
C ALA A 449 -40.77 -8.48 -15.78
N ALA A 450 -41.73 -8.90 -16.60
CA ALA A 450 -41.49 -9.85 -17.69
C ALA A 450 -40.59 -9.26 -18.79
N LEU A 451 -39.78 -10.10 -19.44
CA LEU A 451 -38.93 -9.67 -20.56
C LEU A 451 -39.79 -9.08 -21.70
N PRO A 452 -39.46 -7.87 -22.20
CA PRO A 452 -40.26 -7.24 -23.25
C PRO A 452 -39.99 -7.83 -24.65
N SER A 453 -38.82 -8.46 -24.86
CA SER A 453 -38.47 -9.19 -26.07
C SER A 453 -37.62 -10.41 -25.74
N GLN A 454 -37.28 -11.22 -26.74
CA GLN A 454 -36.41 -12.37 -26.55
C GLN A 454 -34.98 -11.97 -26.13
N ALA A 455 -34.39 -12.76 -25.24
CA ALA A 455 -32.96 -12.78 -24.95
C ALA A 455 -32.43 -14.20 -25.23
N SER A 456 -31.50 -14.34 -26.15
CA SER A 456 -30.93 -15.64 -26.52
C SER A 456 -30.04 -16.24 -25.42
N ALA A 457 -29.88 -17.56 -25.42
CA ALA A 457 -28.90 -18.23 -24.55
C ALA A 457 -27.49 -17.63 -24.78
N GLY A 458 -26.77 -17.37 -23.69
CA GLY A 458 -25.50 -16.66 -23.72
C GLY A 458 -25.64 -15.12 -23.66
N ALA A 459 -26.85 -14.56 -23.69
CA ALA A 459 -27.05 -13.12 -23.49
C ALA A 459 -26.54 -12.68 -22.12
N ARG A 460 -25.92 -11.50 -22.07
CA ARG A 460 -25.34 -10.93 -20.85
C ARG A 460 -26.43 -10.62 -19.82
N VAL A 461 -26.14 -10.90 -18.56
CA VAL A 461 -26.93 -10.48 -17.42
C VAL A 461 -26.03 -9.83 -16.39
N VAL A 462 -26.43 -8.67 -15.88
CA VAL A 462 -25.73 -7.96 -14.80
C VAL A 462 -26.66 -7.82 -13.62
N SER A 463 -26.12 -7.89 -12.41
CA SER A 463 -26.87 -7.60 -11.18
C SER A 463 -26.05 -6.75 -10.22
N TYR A 464 -26.71 -5.85 -9.49
CA TYR A 464 -26.12 -5.11 -8.37
C TYR A 464 -27.17 -4.72 -7.33
N ALA A 465 -26.76 -4.70 -6.05
CA ALA A 465 -27.66 -4.38 -4.93
C ALA A 465 -27.81 -2.87 -4.73
N THR A 466 -26.69 -2.13 -4.73
CA THR A 466 -26.67 -0.73 -4.31
C THR A 466 -26.64 0.21 -5.51
N PRO A 467 -27.67 1.05 -5.72
CA PRO A 467 -27.63 2.09 -6.75
C PRO A 467 -26.66 3.20 -6.36
N LEU A 468 -26.06 3.85 -7.37
CA LEU A 468 -25.11 4.93 -7.16
C LEU A 468 -25.75 6.13 -6.42
N ILE A 469 -25.09 6.60 -5.36
CA ILE A 469 -25.46 7.85 -4.68
C ILE A 469 -25.08 9.04 -5.57
N ARG A 470 -25.87 10.12 -5.52
CA ARG A 470 -25.64 11.33 -6.33
C ARG A 470 -24.20 11.85 -6.17
N PRO A 471 -23.36 11.87 -7.22
CA PRO A 471 -22.02 12.44 -7.13
C PRO A 471 -22.03 13.95 -6.85
N LEU A 472 -20.92 14.48 -6.34
CA LEU A 472 -20.66 15.91 -6.27
C LEU A 472 -19.96 16.39 -7.54
N ARG A 473 -19.00 15.59 -8.03
CA ARG A 473 -18.22 15.85 -9.23
C ARG A 473 -17.86 14.54 -9.93
N VAL A 474 -17.60 14.65 -11.23
CA VAL A 474 -17.07 13.56 -12.07
C VAL A 474 -15.86 14.10 -12.82
N PRO A 475 -14.64 14.01 -12.25
CA PRO A 475 -13.43 14.56 -12.86
C PRO A 475 -13.03 13.88 -14.17
N ALA A 476 -13.21 12.56 -14.25
CA ALA A 476 -12.75 11.75 -15.38
C ALA A 476 -13.72 10.62 -15.71
N ALA A 477 -13.79 10.26 -16.99
CA ALA A 477 -14.54 9.12 -17.47
C ALA A 477 -13.80 8.38 -18.59
N ARG A 478 -14.05 7.09 -18.70
CA ARG A 478 -13.54 6.16 -19.70
C ARG A 478 -14.70 5.33 -20.23
N ARG A 479 -14.81 5.23 -21.55
CA ARG A 479 -15.73 4.31 -22.21
C ARG A 479 -15.15 2.92 -22.10
N CYS A 480 -15.88 2.02 -21.47
CA CYS A 480 -15.53 0.61 -21.35
C CYS A 480 -16.39 -0.19 -22.33
N ARG A 481 -15.75 -0.85 -23.30
CA ARG A 481 -16.44 -1.88 -24.08
C ARG A 481 -16.48 -3.14 -23.22
N LEU A 482 -17.68 -3.54 -22.83
CA LEU A 482 -17.87 -4.70 -21.96
C LEU A 482 -17.42 -5.97 -22.72
N ALA A 483 -16.43 -6.68 -22.18
CA ALA A 483 -15.89 -7.87 -22.83
C ALA A 483 -16.90 -9.01 -22.82
N PRO A 484 -16.94 -9.90 -23.83
CA PRO A 484 -17.66 -11.17 -23.69
C PRO A 484 -17.05 -12.00 -22.55
N PRO A 485 -17.78 -13.00 -22.01
CA PRO A 485 -17.26 -13.86 -20.92
C PRO A 485 -15.89 -14.45 -21.28
N GLY A 486 -14.84 -14.10 -20.52
CA GLY A 486 -13.45 -14.52 -20.74
C GLY A 486 -12.59 -13.59 -21.61
N GLY A 487 -13.11 -12.46 -22.09
CA GLY A 487 -12.35 -11.42 -22.81
C GLY A 487 -11.84 -10.29 -21.92
N GLN A 488 -10.88 -9.50 -22.41
CA GLN A 488 -10.39 -8.28 -21.75
C GLN A 488 -11.27 -7.09 -22.12
N ALA A 489 -11.69 -6.29 -21.13
CA ALA A 489 -12.43 -5.06 -21.37
C ALA A 489 -11.50 -4.00 -22.00
N ILE A 490 -11.98 -3.29 -23.01
CA ILE A 490 -11.23 -2.20 -23.65
C ILE A 490 -11.74 -0.89 -23.07
N GLU A 491 -10.87 -0.16 -22.38
CA GLU A 491 -11.18 1.13 -21.77
C GLU A 491 -10.49 2.26 -22.55
N ILE A 492 -11.27 3.26 -22.98
CA ILE A 492 -10.80 4.40 -23.76
C ILE A 492 -11.21 5.69 -23.05
N PRO A 493 -10.29 6.62 -22.76
CA PRO A 493 -10.62 7.86 -22.08
C PRO A 493 -11.60 8.71 -22.89
N VAL A 494 -12.50 9.39 -22.17
CA VAL A 494 -13.55 10.26 -22.72
C VAL A 494 -13.25 11.68 -22.24
N VAL A 495 -13.40 12.65 -23.14
CA VAL A 495 -13.01 14.04 -22.86
C VAL A 495 -14.13 14.74 -22.07
N PRO A 496 -13.83 15.35 -20.90
CA PRO A 496 -14.80 16.17 -20.19
C PRO A 496 -15.08 17.48 -20.94
N MET A 497 -16.33 17.90 -20.97
CA MET A 497 -16.79 19.15 -21.58
C MET A 497 -17.36 20.10 -20.54
N SER A 498 -17.25 21.40 -20.81
CA SER A 498 -17.98 22.40 -20.04
C SER A 498 -19.48 22.41 -20.39
N ARG A 499 -20.29 23.01 -19.53
CA ARG A 499 -21.73 23.20 -19.78
C ARG A 499 -21.98 23.96 -21.09
N LEU A 500 -21.19 25.00 -21.38
CA LEU A 500 -21.35 25.84 -22.55
C LEU A 500 -20.97 25.09 -23.83
N ASP A 501 -19.86 24.34 -23.81
CA ASP A 501 -19.42 23.55 -24.95
C ASP A 501 -20.45 22.48 -25.29
N TYR A 502 -20.95 21.76 -24.28
CA TYR A 502 -22.01 20.77 -24.49
C TYR A 502 -23.31 21.39 -25.00
N ALA A 503 -23.66 22.60 -24.54
CA ALA A 503 -24.84 23.31 -25.03
C ALA A 503 -24.73 23.65 -26.53
N ALA A 504 -23.54 24.02 -27.00
CA ALA A 504 -23.25 24.41 -28.38
C ALA A 504 -23.21 23.24 -29.38
N VAL A 505 -23.11 21.99 -28.92
CA VAL A 505 -23.11 20.81 -29.80
C VAL A 505 -24.46 20.67 -30.53
N PRO A 506 -24.50 20.73 -31.87
CA PRO A 506 -25.70 20.45 -32.64
C PRO A 506 -25.97 18.94 -32.72
N ASN A 507 -27.24 18.55 -32.97
CA ASN A 507 -27.63 17.15 -33.22
C ASN A 507 -27.16 16.14 -32.15
N LYS A 508 -27.46 16.43 -30.88
CA LYS A 508 -27.01 15.64 -29.72
C LYS A 508 -27.46 14.16 -29.73
N ALA A 509 -28.54 13.86 -30.44
CA ALA A 509 -29.10 12.52 -30.58
C ALA A 509 -28.50 11.69 -31.73
N THR A 510 -27.53 12.23 -32.48
CA THR A 510 -26.86 11.48 -33.56
C THR A 510 -26.14 10.26 -32.97
N PRO A 511 -26.49 9.03 -33.43
CA PRO A 511 -25.83 7.81 -32.96
C PRO A 511 -24.35 7.80 -33.32
N GLY A 512 -23.52 7.39 -32.36
CA GLY A 512 -22.07 7.25 -32.51
C GLY A 512 -21.44 6.69 -31.25
N THR A 513 -20.12 6.54 -31.28
CA THR A 513 -19.39 6.03 -30.11
C THR A 513 -19.10 7.19 -29.16
N VAL A 514 -19.45 7.06 -27.88
CA VAL A 514 -19.24 8.13 -26.88
C VAL A 514 -17.76 8.51 -26.79
N THR A 515 -17.48 9.80 -26.95
CA THR A 515 -16.12 10.38 -26.86
C THR A 515 -16.03 11.52 -25.86
N GLN A 516 -17.16 12.13 -25.48
CA GLN A 516 -17.23 13.29 -24.62
C GLN A 516 -18.35 13.15 -23.58
N PHE A 517 -18.19 13.81 -22.43
CA PHE A 517 -19.21 13.85 -21.38
C PHE A 517 -19.26 15.19 -20.64
N PHE A 518 -20.40 15.51 -20.04
CA PHE A 518 -20.60 16.67 -19.17
C PHE A 518 -21.46 16.25 -17.96
N TYR A 519 -21.10 16.69 -16.76
CA TYR A 519 -21.84 16.39 -15.54
C TYR A 519 -22.44 17.65 -14.91
N ASP A 520 -23.75 17.62 -14.64
CA ASP A 520 -24.50 18.70 -13.98
C ASP A 520 -25.04 18.23 -12.61
N PRO A 521 -24.48 18.71 -11.49
CA PRO A 521 -24.96 18.34 -10.16
C PRO A 521 -26.26 19.10 -9.83
N GLN A 522 -27.43 18.51 -10.13
CA GLN A 522 -28.73 19.08 -9.73
C GLN A 522 -29.12 18.67 -8.30
N LEU A 523 -30.07 19.40 -7.70
CA LEU A 523 -30.44 19.24 -6.29
C LEU A 523 -30.96 17.83 -5.94
N GLY A 524 -31.76 17.21 -6.81
CA GLY A 524 -32.36 15.88 -6.55
C GLY A 524 -31.54 14.70 -7.09
N ALA A 525 -30.93 14.85 -8.27
CA ALA A 525 -30.11 13.84 -8.93
C ALA A 525 -29.06 14.54 -9.81
N GLY A 526 -27.90 13.92 -9.99
CA GLY A 526 -26.90 14.40 -10.93
C GLY A 526 -27.33 14.06 -12.34
N VAL A 527 -27.07 14.92 -13.31
CA VAL A 527 -27.35 14.63 -14.71
C VAL A 527 -26.03 14.48 -15.44
N LEU A 528 -25.75 13.27 -15.93
CA LEU A 528 -24.62 13.01 -16.80
C LEU A 528 -25.08 13.01 -18.25
N HIS A 529 -24.46 13.88 -19.03
CA HIS A 529 -24.66 14.02 -20.45
C HIS A 529 -23.50 13.38 -21.21
N VAL A 530 -23.79 12.62 -22.26
CA VAL A 530 -22.78 12.00 -23.13
C VAL A 530 -22.90 12.55 -24.54
N TRP A 531 -21.81 12.50 -25.31
CA TRP A 531 -21.84 12.76 -26.74
C TRP A 531 -20.73 12.01 -27.49
N PRO A 532 -20.97 11.54 -28.72
CA PRO A 532 -22.26 11.33 -29.41
C PRO A 532 -23.23 10.42 -28.64
N ALA A 533 -24.48 10.30 -29.11
CA ALA A 533 -25.45 9.39 -28.50
C ALA A 533 -24.98 7.93 -28.71
N PRO A 534 -24.99 7.06 -27.67
CA PRO A 534 -24.50 5.69 -27.80
C PRO A 534 -25.17 4.95 -28.97
N CYS A 535 -24.39 4.31 -29.84
CA CYS A 535 -24.89 3.51 -30.95
C CYS A 535 -25.16 2.04 -30.60
N ASP A 536 -24.62 1.56 -29.48
CA ASP A 536 -24.69 0.18 -29.03
C ASP A 536 -25.03 0.09 -27.53
N ASP A 537 -25.49 -1.09 -27.13
CA ASP A 537 -25.80 -1.50 -25.76
C ASP A 537 -24.64 -2.23 -25.08
N GLY A 538 -23.54 -2.50 -25.79
CA GLY A 538 -22.36 -3.22 -25.30
C GLY A 538 -21.31 -2.33 -24.62
N SER A 539 -21.55 -1.02 -24.57
CA SER A 539 -20.65 -0.04 -23.97
C SER A 539 -21.17 0.46 -22.61
N ALA A 540 -20.27 0.60 -21.65
CA ALA A 540 -20.51 1.28 -20.39
C ALA A 540 -19.59 2.50 -20.27
N LEU A 541 -19.98 3.46 -19.45
CA LEU A 541 -19.12 4.57 -19.06
C LEU A 541 -18.63 4.30 -17.64
N LYS A 542 -17.33 4.03 -17.49
CA LYS A 542 -16.67 4.01 -16.19
C LYS A 542 -16.20 5.42 -15.86
N PHE A 543 -16.42 5.91 -14.66
CA PHE A 543 -16.04 7.26 -14.28
C PHE A 543 -15.67 7.35 -12.82
N THR A 544 -14.69 8.17 -12.52
CA THR A 544 -14.32 8.48 -11.14
C THR A 544 -15.32 9.52 -10.63
N ALA A 545 -15.97 9.23 -9.50
CA ALA A 545 -16.97 10.10 -8.91
C ALA A 545 -16.52 10.50 -7.51
N GLN A 546 -16.62 11.79 -7.20
CA GLN A 546 -16.54 12.27 -5.82
C GLN A 546 -17.90 12.07 -5.18
N ARG A 547 -18.03 11.12 -4.25
CA ARG A 547 -19.29 10.92 -3.52
C ARG A 547 -19.44 11.96 -2.41
N PRO A 548 -20.68 12.32 -2.03
CA PRO A 548 -20.92 13.17 -0.87
C PRO A 548 -20.50 12.46 0.42
N LEU A 549 -20.05 13.24 1.40
CA LEU A 549 -19.80 12.76 2.75
C LEU A 549 -21.14 12.39 3.38
N THR A 550 -21.25 11.17 3.88
CA THR A 550 -22.49 10.67 4.46
C THR A 550 -22.76 11.34 5.79
N THR A 551 -23.99 11.81 5.99
CA THR A 551 -24.42 12.34 7.30
C THR A 551 -24.55 11.20 8.30
N PHE A 552 -24.24 11.49 9.56
CA PHE A 552 -24.43 10.53 10.64
C PHE A 552 -25.92 10.33 10.89
N ALA A 553 -26.39 9.08 10.79
CA ALA A 553 -27.79 8.74 11.05
C ALA A 553 -28.08 8.53 12.55
N THR A 554 -27.08 8.09 13.31
CA THR A 554 -27.21 7.80 14.75
C THR A 554 -25.88 8.09 15.48
N LEU A 555 -25.91 8.12 16.82
CA LEU A 555 -24.69 8.23 17.64
C LEU A 555 -23.78 6.99 17.57
N ALA A 556 -24.30 5.87 17.06
CA ALA A 556 -23.55 4.65 16.78
C ALA A 556 -22.98 4.63 15.35
N SER A 557 -23.31 5.61 14.51
CA SER A 557 -22.74 5.74 13.17
C SER A 557 -21.22 5.88 13.26
N VAL A 558 -20.54 5.28 12.29
CA VAL A 558 -19.10 5.39 12.12
C VAL A 558 -18.84 6.52 11.11
N PRO A 559 -17.95 7.50 11.40
CA PRO A 559 -17.52 8.49 10.43
C PRO A 559 -16.86 7.88 9.21
N ASP A 560 -17.32 8.38 8.08
CA ASP A 560 -16.84 8.06 6.75
C ASP A 560 -15.58 8.88 6.39
N PHE A 561 -14.61 8.81 7.30
CA PHE A 561 -13.36 9.54 7.28
C PHE A 561 -12.19 8.60 7.63
N PRO A 562 -10.98 8.82 7.09
CA PRO A 562 -9.77 8.13 7.54
C PRO A 562 -9.44 8.43 9.01
N ASP A 563 -8.72 7.54 9.69
CA ASP A 563 -8.42 7.65 11.12
C ASP A 563 -7.61 8.91 11.49
N GLU A 564 -6.80 9.41 10.56
CA GLU A 564 -5.99 10.63 10.71
C GLU A 564 -6.87 11.88 10.89
N TRP A 565 -8.11 11.83 10.42
CA TRP A 565 -9.09 12.92 10.55
C TRP A 565 -9.73 12.98 11.94
N LEU A 566 -9.53 11.99 12.81
CA LEU A 566 -10.10 11.97 14.15
C LEU A 566 -9.75 13.23 14.96
N ALA A 567 -8.48 13.62 14.94
CA ALA A 567 -8.03 14.83 15.63
C ALA A 567 -8.64 16.07 14.96
N ALA A 568 -8.66 16.15 13.63
CA ALA A 568 -9.26 17.28 12.94
C ALA A 568 -10.75 17.42 13.30
N LEU A 569 -11.53 16.35 13.23
CA LEU A 569 -12.96 16.32 13.55
C LEU A 569 -13.23 16.72 15.00
N ARG A 570 -12.50 16.13 15.97
CA ARG A 570 -12.71 16.40 17.40
C ARG A 570 -12.38 17.84 17.77
N TRP A 571 -11.27 18.38 17.28
CA TRP A 571 -10.80 19.72 17.64
C TRP A 571 -11.62 20.82 16.95
N ASN A 572 -12.01 20.63 15.68
CA ASN A 572 -12.85 21.61 15.00
C ASN A 572 -14.30 21.58 15.52
N LEU A 573 -14.83 20.40 15.90
CA LEU A 573 -16.12 20.34 16.58
C LEU A 573 -16.07 21.10 17.92
N ALA A 574 -14.98 21.00 18.69
CA ALA A 574 -14.83 21.76 19.92
C ALA A 574 -14.83 23.28 19.68
N VAL A 575 -14.26 23.75 18.56
CA VAL A 575 -14.30 25.17 18.15
C VAL A 575 -15.72 25.60 17.81
N GLU A 576 -16.47 24.82 17.04
CA GLU A 576 -17.87 25.10 16.68
C GLU A 576 -18.79 25.18 17.90
N LEU A 577 -18.56 24.32 18.91
CA LEU A 577 -19.37 24.28 20.13
C LEU A 577 -18.99 25.37 21.15
N TRP A 578 -17.78 25.93 21.08
CA TRP A 578 -17.28 26.84 22.11
C TRP A 578 -18.15 28.09 22.30
N PRO A 579 -18.61 28.81 21.25
CA PRO A 579 -19.45 29.99 21.41
C PRO A 579 -20.78 29.70 22.10
N GLU A 580 -21.39 28.53 21.85
CA GLU A 580 -22.69 28.15 22.42
C GLU A 580 -22.59 27.91 23.93
N TYR A 581 -21.53 27.25 24.39
CA TYR A 581 -21.38 26.87 25.80
C TYR A 581 -20.55 27.85 26.64
N ASN A 582 -19.66 28.62 26.01
CA ASN A 582 -18.72 29.49 26.70
C ASN A 582 -18.74 30.95 26.23
N GLY A 583 -19.50 31.32 25.19
CA GLY A 583 -19.41 32.63 24.54
C GLY A 583 -19.56 33.85 25.48
N ALA A 584 -20.34 33.73 26.56
CA ALA A 584 -20.55 34.82 27.53
C ALA A 584 -19.67 34.75 28.80
N ARG A 585 -19.01 33.61 29.08
CA ARG A 585 -18.30 33.34 30.35
C ARG A 585 -16.87 32.80 30.18
N GLY A 586 -16.50 32.39 28.98
CA GLY A 586 -15.23 31.76 28.66
C GLY A 586 -14.13 32.78 28.35
N ASN A 587 -12.88 32.34 28.50
CA ASN A 587 -11.72 33.17 28.21
C ASN A 587 -11.48 33.28 26.69
N PRO A 588 -11.54 34.49 26.08
CA PRO A 588 -11.31 34.67 24.65
C PRO A 588 -9.92 34.18 24.17
N ALA A 589 -8.90 34.21 25.04
CA ALA A 589 -7.57 33.72 24.71
C ALA A 589 -7.53 32.19 24.54
N GLN A 590 -8.33 31.46 25.32
CA GLN A 590 -8.45 30.00 25.18
C GLN A 590 -9.13 29.61 23.88
N TYR A 591 -10.15 30.38 23.45
CA TYR A 591 -10.79 30.18 22.16
C TYR A 591 -9.83 30.41 20.98
N ALA A 592 -8.96 31.42 21.08
CA ALA A 592 -7.94 31.68 20.06
C ALA A 592 -6.94 30.53 19.92
N LEU A 593 -6.45 29.98 21.04
CA LEU A 593 -5.55 28.82 21.05
C LEU A 593 -6.25 27.57 20.49
N LEU A 594 -7.48 27.29 20.92
CA LEU A 594 -8.26 26.15 20.42
C LEU A 594 -8.46 26.23 18.90
N LYS A 595 -8.70 27.44 18.38
CA LYS A 595 -8.84 27.69 16.94
C LYS A 595 -7.54 27.50 16.17
N GLU A 596 -6.40 27.89 16.75
CA GLU A 596 -5.08 27.67 16.15
C GLU A 596 -4.73 26.18 16.07
N GLU A 597 -4.91 25.45 17.17
CA GLU A 597 -4.64 24.01 17.21
C GLU A 597 -5.59 23.25 16.26
N ALA A 598 -6.88 23.58 16.23
CA ALA A 598 -7.85 22.97 15.32
C ALA A 598 -7.50 23.20 13.84
N ARG A 599 -7.03 24.40 13.49
CA ARG A 599 -6.52 24.71 12.14
C ARG A 599 -5.28 23.89 11.81
N GLY A 600 -4.35 23.75 12.75
CA GLY A 600 -3.16 22.92 12.58
C GLY A 600 -3.51 21.45 12.32
N LYS A 601 -4.46 20.88 13.07
CA LYS A 601 -4.94 19.50 12.86
C LYS A 601 -5.63 19.32 11.51
N LEU A 602 -6.45 20.28 11.08
CA LEU A 602 -7.08 20.26 9.76
C LEU A 602 -6.07 20.37 8.63
N MET A 603 -5.06 21.23 8.76
CA MET A 603 -4.00 21.40 7.76
C MET A 603 -3.15 20.14 7.60
N VAL A 604 -2.84 19.44 8.69
CA VAL A 604 -2.15 18.15 8.63
C VAL A 604 -3.01 17.11 7.92
N ALA A 605 -4.30 17.01 8.28
CA ALA A 605 -5.24 16.08 7.64
C ALA A 605 -5.39 16.36 6.12
N GLN A 606 -5.46 17.64 5.73
CA GLN A 606 -5.47 18.07 4.32
C GLN A 606 -4.14 17.80 3.58
N GLY A 607 -3.02 17.66 4.30
CA GLY A 607 -1.74 17.29 3.71
C GLY A 607 -1.76 15.87 3.12
N TRP A 608 -2.58 14.98 3.68
CA TRP A 608 -2.82 13.62 3.20
C TRP A 608 -3.86 13.56 2.07
N ASP A 609 -4.64 14.63 1.88
CA ASP A 609 -5.70 14.79 0.87
C ASP A 609 -5.16 15.24 -0.50
N ARG A 610 -3.84 15.12 -0.75
CA ARG A 610 -3.22 15.47 -2.04
C ARG A 610 -2.71 14.21 -2.73
N GLU A 611 -3.24 13.91 -3.90
CA GLU A 611 -2.62 12.90 -4.76
C GLU A 611 -1.18 13.30 -5.09
N PRO A 612 -0.22 12.35 -5.09
CA PRO A 612 1.09 12.58 -5.69
C PRO A 612 0.90 12.75 -7.20
N GLN A 613 0.74 13.99 -7.65
CA GLN A 613 0.75 14.29 -9.08
C GLN A 613 2.12 13.95 -9.64
N SER A 614 2.16 13.15 -10.71
CA SER A 614 3.36 13.04 -11.54
C SER A 614 3.60 14.42 -12.17
N VAL A 615 4.67 15.11 -11.75
CA VAL A 615 5.09 16.38 -12.35
C VAL A 615 5.71 16.08 -13.71
N LEU A 616 4.86 15.81 -14.71
CA LEU A 616 5.26 16.01 -16.10
C LEU A 616 5.26 17.51 -16.33
N PHE A 617 6.44 18.13 -16.21
CA PHE A 617 6.66 19.47 -16.73
C PHE A 617 6.43 19.44 -18.26
N GLY A 618 5.19 19.69 -18.68
CA GLY A 618 4.91 20.18 -20.02
C GLY A 618 5.42 21.62 -20.10
N ALA A 619 6.35 21.88 -21.00
CA ALA A 619 6.98 23.19 -21.17
C ALA A 619 5.96 24.29 -21.53
N GLY A 620 6.07 25.43 -20.83
CA GLY A 620 5.44 26.72 -21.15
C GLY A 620 4.04 26.91 -20.55
N VAL A 621 3.70 27.96 -19.79
CA VAL A 621 4.23 29.31 -19.63
C VAL A 621 3.74 29.81 -18.25
N GLY A 622 4.62 30.36 -17.41
CA GLY A 622 4.23 31.38 -16.44
C GLY A 622 4.76 32.75 -16.90
N PRO A 623 4.46 33.87 -16.23
CA PRO A 623 3.37 34.19 -15.31
C PRO A 623 2.61 35.46 -15.76
N ALA A 624 1.35 35.64 -15.37
CA ALA A 624 0.74 36.97 -15.33
C ALA A 624 -0.25 37.05 -14.17
N GLY A 625 0.13 37.79 -13.12
CA GLY A 625 -0.79 38.19 -12.08
C GLY A 625 -1.82 39.19 -12.60
N ARG A 626 -2.95 39.28 -11.91
CA ARG A 626 -3.65 40.54 -11.73
C ARG A 626 -4.51 40.52 -10.47
N SER A 627 -4.13 41.40 -9.56
CA SER A 627 -4.98 42.04 -8.55
C SER A 627 -6.28 42.56 -9.15
N GLY A 628 -7.37 42.40 -8.40
CA GLY A 628 -8.68 42.98 -8.62
C GLY A 628 -9.63 42.52 -7.53
#